data_AF-A0A021VZL9-F1
#
_entry.id   AF-A0A021VZL9-F1
#
_cell.length_a   1.000
_cell.length_b   1.000
_cell.length_c   1.000
_cell.angle_alpha   90.00
_cell.angle_beta   90.00
_cell.angle_gamma   90.00
#
_symmetry.space_group_name_H-M   'P 1'
#
loop_
_entity.id
_entity.type
_entity.pdbx_description
1 polymer ?
#
loop_
_entity_poly.entity_id
_entity_poly.type
_entity_poly.pdbx_seq_one_letter_code
_entity_poly.pdbx_strand_id
1 'polypeptide(L)'
;MLAGWPTGLVLSASMQGDVLTDVSLTWVDAPGGHSGPVHQSRQADHPDRPPHDDPGEPPGDVLALDRLASFLLVAGWPTAARQARVARDGLRSPIPEVRDRARRSAAALARRVGHSRTLAWSVRGMAAGTPSSTPQARPAPAAHDVVDRFRWWCAAVRGEHVDDPLPALAPAELASVLEGMELAAARLTVASVVVDRDPASARAVSAHD
;
A
#
# COMPACT_ATOMS: atom_id res chain seq x y z
N MET A 1 -15.47 2.99 14.16
CA MET A 1 -14.17 3.15 13.48
C MET A 1 -14.20 2.37 12.17
N LEU A 2 -13.74 2.96 11.06
CA LEU A 2 -13.61 2.29 9.78
C LEU A 2 -12.50 1.23 9.87
N ALA A 3 -12.87 -0.05 9.88
CA ALA A 3 -11.90 -1.13 9.90
C ALA A 3 -10.95 -1.02 8.70
N GLY A 4 -9.65 -1.13 8.91
CA GLY A 4 -8.62 -1.10 7.86
C GLY A 4 -8.26 0.29 7.31
N TRP A 5 -8.81 1.36 7.89
CA TRP A 5 -8.47 2.72 7.48
C TRP A 5 -7.06 3.13 7.96
N PRO A 6 -6.24 3.82 7.13
CA PRO A 6 -4.92 4.29 7.55
C PRO A 6 -5.01 5.23 8.75
N THR A 7 -4.22 4.96 9.80
CA THR A 7 -4.25 5.74 11.03
C THR A 7 -3.84 7.19 10.78
N GLY A 8 -4.76 8.12 11.01
CA GLY A 8 -4.51 9.56 10.85
C GLY A 8 -4.85 10.10 9.47
N LEU A 9 -5.26 9.28 8.49
CA LEU A 9 -5.81 9.80 7.24
C LEU A 9 -7.25 10.26 7.46
N VAL A 10 -7.64 11.39 6.90
CA VAL A 10 -9.00 11.96 6.97
C VAL A 10 -9.54 12.11 5.55
N LEU A 11 -10.72 11.54 5.33
CA LEU A 11 -11.50 11.74 4.12
C LEU A 11 -12.61 12.76 4.42
N SER A 12 -12.63 13.86 3.70
CA SER A 12 -13.74 14.82 3.67
C SER A 12 -14.40 14.74 2.30
N ALA A 13 -15.71 14.50 2.27
CA ALA A 13 -16.47 14.39 1.03
C ALA A 13 -17.95 14.69 1.29
N SER A 14 -18.65 15.15 0.24
CA SER A 14 -20.10 15.17 0.17
C SER A 14 -20.62 13.82 -0.35
N MET A 15 -21.75 13.34 0.19
CA MET A 15 -22.29 12.03 -0.18
C MET A 15 -23.65 12.17 -0.85
N GLN A 16 -23.77 11.63 -2.07
CA GLN A 16 -25.02 11.54 -2.82
C GLN A 16 -25.47 10.08 -2.86
N GLY A 17 -26.29 9.68 -1.88
CA GLY A 17 -26.61 8.26 -1.68
C GLY A 17 -25.41 7.54 -1.06
N ASP A 18 -24.76 6.65 -1.81
CA ASP A 18 -23.53 5.95 -1.45
C ASP A 18 -22.30 6.44 -2.23
N VAL A 19 -22.49 7.35 -3.18
CA VAL A 19 -21.45 7.92 -4.03
C VAL A 19 -20.77 9.10 -3.35
N LEU A 20 -19.44 9.14 -3.40
CA LEU A 20 -18.62 10.24 -2.91
C LEU A 20 -18.46 11.33 -3.98
N THR A 21 -18.58 12.58 -3.55
CA THR A 21 -18.39 13.79 -4.36
C THR A 21 -17.62 14.84 -3.56
N ASP A 22 -16.93 15.77 -4.21
CA ASP A 22 -16.13 16.81 -3.54
C ASP A 22 -15.11 16.19 -2.56
N VAL A 23 -14.40 15.18 -3.04
CA VAL A 23 -13.50 14.38 -2.22
C VAL A 23 -12.18 15.11 -1.98
N SER A 24 -11.77 15.16 -0.70
CA SER A 24 -10.44 15.57 -0.28
C SER A 24 -9.87 14.65 0.79
N LEU A 25 -8.56 14.46 0.76
CA LEU A 25 -7.82 13.63 1.71
C LEU A 25 -6.71 14.44 2.37
N THR A 26 -6.64 14.36 3.70
CA THR A 26 -5.62 15.04 4.50
C THR A 26 -5.11 14.13 5.61
N TRP A 27 -3.88 14.34 6.07
CA TRP A 27 -3.39 13.69 7.28
C TRP A 27 -3.68 14.56 8.50
N VAL A 28 -4.10 13.95 9.60
CA VAL A 28 -4.06 14.58 10.92
C VAL A 28 -2.60 14.66 11.33
N ASP A 29 -2.01 15.84 11.20
CA ASP A 29 -0.76 16.14 11.87
C ASP A 29 -1.03 16.18 13.37
N ALA A 30 -0.31 15.36 14.12
CA ALA A 30 -0.30 15.50 15.57
C ALA A 30 0.32 16.88 15.88
N PRO A 31 -0.36 17.76 16.65
CA PRO A 31 0.26 19.01 17.06
C PRO A 31 1.37 18.70 18.07
N GLY A 32 2.63 18.69 17.61
CA GLY A 32 3.80 18.67 18.49
C GLY A 32 5.00 17.88 17.97
N GLY A 33 5.93 18.58 17.31
CA GLY A 33 7.26 18.06 17.02
C GLY A 33 8.04 18.97 16.09
N HIS A 34 8.49 20.12 16.59
CA HIS A 34 9.49 20.94 15.89
C HIS A 34 10.78 20.11 15.73
N SER A 35 11.09 19.69 14.50
CA SER A 35 12.44 19.27 14.14
C SER A 35 12.97 20.26 13.11
N GLY A 36 13.95 21.05 13.57
CA GLY A 36 14.64 22.08 12.80
C GLY A 36 15.43 21.55 11.60
N PRO A 37 16.18 22.43 10.90
CA PRO A 37 16.79 22.13 9.62
C PRO A 37 17.82 20.99 9.75
N VAL A 38 17.53 19.84 9.13
CA VAL A 38 18.47 18.73 9.02
C VAL A 38 19.47 19.04 7.92
N HIS A 39 20.75 19.09 8.27
CA HIS A 39 21.86 19.27 7.34
C HIS A 39 21.85 18.19 6.25
N GLN A 40 21.76 18.62 4.99
CA GLN A 40 22.06 17.79 3.83
C GLN A 40 23.58 17.54 3.76
N SER A 41 24.03 16.39 4.24
CA SER A 41 25.34 15.86 3.86
C SER A 41 25.19 15.13 2.52
N ARG A 42 25.62 15.81 1.45
CA ARG A 42 25.95 15.17 0.16
C ARG A 42 26.92 14.03 0.42
N GLN A 43 26.49 12.78 0.23
CA GLN A 43 27.42 11.67 0.07
C GLN A 43 27.42 11.28 -1.40
N ALA A 44 28.57 11.52 -2.02
CA ALA A 44 28.86 11.29 -3.41
C ALA A 44 28.73 9.81 -3.79
N ASP A 45 28.31 9.66 -5.04
CA ASP A 45 28.23 8.46 -5.85
C ASP A 45 29.44 7.51 -5.68
N HIS A 46 29.17 6.24 -5.38
CA HIS A 46 30.17 5.17 -5.45
C HIS A 46 29.55 3.90 -6.05
N PRO A 47 29.94 3.52 -7.29
CA PRO A 47 29.31 2.44 -8.01
C PRO A 47 30.03 1.12 -7.70
N ASP A 48 29.83 0.57 -6.49
CA ASP A 48 30.09 -0.86 -6.19
C ASP A 48 29.72 -1.20 -4.75
N ARG A 49 28.49 -0.85 -4.35
CA ARG A 49 27.96 -1.20 -3.04
C ARG A 49 27.00 -2.38 -3.19
N PRO A 50 27.29 -3.58 -2.65
CA PRO A 50 26.33 -4.69 -2.66
C PRO A 50 25.04 -4.25 -1.96
N PRO A 51 23.86 -4.74 -2.38
CA PRO A 51 22.59 -4.30 -1.83
C PRO A 51 22.59 -4.54 -0.32
N HIS A 52 22.64 -3.45 0.44
CA HIS A 52 22.61 -3.48 1.88
C HIS A 52 21.23 -3.98 2.32
N ASP A 53 21.21 -5.09 3.06
CA ASP A 53 20.23 -5.30 4.13
C ASP A 53 20.37 -4.12 5.10
N ASP A 54 19.55 -3.09 4.91
CA ASP A 54 19.54 -1.93 5.79
C ASP A 54 18.95 -2.35 7.16
N PRO A 55 19.65 -2.21 8.31
CA PRO A 55 19.25 -2.81 9.59
C PRO A 55 17.96 -2.23 10.23
N GLY A 56 17.26 -1.33 9.55
CA GLY A 56 16.10 -0.60 10.06
C GLY A 56 14.79 -0.83 9.29
N GLU A 57 14.83 -1.38 8.09
CA GLU A 57 13.61 -1.60 7.31
C GLU A 57 13.01 -2.98 7.62
N PRO A 58 11.71 -3.07 7.95
CA PRO A 58 11.07 -4.36 8.10
C PRO A 58 11.19 -5.10 6.76
N PRO A 59 11.50 -6.41 6.77
CA PRO A 59 11.61 -7.16 5.53
C PRO A 59 10.30 -7.04 4.73
N GLY A 60 10.40 -6.92 3.40
CA GLY A 60 9.26 -6.61 2.53
C GLY A 60 8.05 -7.55 2.69
N ASP A 61 8.28 -8.79 3.13
CA ASP A 61 7.24 -9.78 3.43
C ASP A 61 6.34 -9.38 4.63
N VAL A 62 6.91 -8.77 5.67
CA VAL A 62 6.20 -8.26 6.85
C VAL A 62 5.29 -7.09 6.47
N LEU A 63 5.80 -6.15 5.67
CA LEU A 63 5.02 -5.01 5.20
C LEU A 63 3.90 -5.48 4.28
N ALA A 64 4.18 -6.36 3.32
CA ALA A 64 3.18 -6.91 2.42
C ALA A 64 2.07 -7.67 3.17
N LEU A 65 2.40 -8.43 4.21
CA LEU A 65 1.41 -9.09 5.08
C LEU A 65 0.54 -8.10 5.84
N ASP A 66 1.10 -6.99 6.32
CA ASP A 66 0.35 -5.95 7.02
C ASP A 66 -0.67 -5.26 6.10
N ARG A 67 -0.25 -4.98 4.85
CA ARG A 67 -1.13 -4.44 3.81
C ARG A 67 -2.22 -5.42 3.41
N LEU A 68 -1.87 -6.69 3.17
CA LEU A 68 -2.84 -7.76 2.91
C LEU A 68 -3.84 -7.92 4.06
N ALA A 69 -3.39 -7.87 5.32
CA ALA A 69 -4.28 -7.97 6.47
C ALA A 69 -5.31 -6.84 6.50
N SER A 70 -4.88 -5.61 6.22
CA SER A 70 -5.77 -4.43 6.19
C SER A 70 -6.76 -4.53 5.05
N PHE A 71 -6.31 -4.85 3.84
CA PHE A 71 -7.15 -5.07 2.67
C PHE A 71 -8.19 -6.18 2.88
N LEU A 72 -7.76 -7.36 3.34
CA LEU A 72 -8.65 -8.50 3.59
C LEU A 72 -9.71 -8.20 4.65
N LEU A 73 -9.38 -7.35 5.63
CA LEU A 73 -10.36 -6.92 6.63
C LEU A 73 -11.45 -6.06 6.00
N VAL A 74 -11.08 -5.12 5.11
CA VAL A 74 -12.04 -4.26 4.40
C VAL A 74 -12.86 -5.06 3.38
N ALA A 75 -12.24 -6.04 2.72
CA ALA A 75 -12.91 -6.94 1.77
C ALA A 75 -13.89 -7.93 2.42
N GLY A 76 -14.05 -7.91 3.75
CA GLY A 76 -14.96 -8.82 4.47
C GLY A 76 -14.39 -10.22 4.71
N TRP A 77 -13.06 -10.37 4.71
CA TRP A 77 -12.35 -11.63 4.95
C TRP A 77 -11.58 -11.61 6.29
N PRO A 78 -12.27 -11.47 7.45
CA PRO A 78 -11.64 -11.25 8.74
C PRO A 78 -10.76 -12.41 9.20
N THR A 79 -11.12 -13.65 8.86
CA THR A 79 -10.31 -14.85 9.17
C THR A 79 -8.98 -14.82 8.42
N ALA A 80 -8.99 -14.45 7.13
CA ALA A 80 -7.78 -14.34 6.33
C ALA A 80 -6.90 -13.16 6.81
N ALA A 81 -7.52 -12.03 7.18
CA ALA A 81 -6.82 -10.90 7.80
C ALA A 81 -6.14 -11.29 9.13
N ARG A 82 -6.83 -12.07 9.99
CA ARG A 82 -6.23 -12.61 11.23
C ARG A 82 -5.05 -13.54 10.91
N GLN A 83 -5.19 -14.43 9.93
CA GLN A 83 -4.11 -15.32 9.51
C GLN A 83 -2.88 -14.55 9.02
N ALA A 84 -3.08 -13.45 8.27
CA ALA A 84 -2.00 -12.58 7.83
C ALA A 84 -1.27 -11.93 9.02
N ARG A 85 -2.00 -11.41 10.02
CA ARG A 85 -1.40 -10.81 11.23
C ARG A 85 -0.60 -11.82 12.05
N VAL A 86 -1.15 -13.01 12.27
CA VAL A 86 -0.45 -14.09 12.98
C VAL A 86 0.84 -14.48 12.25
N ALA A 87 0.81 -14.57 10.92
CA ALA A 87 2.00 -14.85 10.14
C ALA A 87 3.04 -13.71 10.24
N ARG A 88 2.61 -12.44 10.15
CA ARG A 88 3.46 -11.25 10.32
C ARG A 88 4.16 -11.25 11.67
N ASP A 89 3.42 -11.51 12.75
CA ASP A 89 3.96 -11.54 14.10
C ASP A 89 4.94 -12.71 14.28
N GLY A 90 4.64 -13.86 13.66
CA GLY A 90 5.56 -15.00 13.62
C GLY A 90 6.85 -14.75 12.83
N LEU A 91 6.81 -13.96 11.75
CA LEU A 91 8.00 -13.56 11.00
C LEU A 91 8.94 -12.65 11.81
N ARG A 92 8.39 -11.85 12.72
CA ARG A 92 9.14 -11.00 13.65
C ARG A 92 9.70 -11.77 14.85
N SER A 93 9.34 -13.05 15.00
CA SER A 93 9.78 -13.85 16.15
C SER A 93 11.29 -14.08 16.11
N PRO A 94 12.00 -13.94 17.25
CA PRO A 94 13.42 -14.29 17.34
C PRO A 94 13.67 -15.80 17.20
N ILE A 95 12.64 -16.64 17.35
CA ILE A 95 12.76 -18.10 17.31
C ILE A 95 12.70 -18.60 15.85
N PRO A 96 13.74 -19.27 15.33
CA PRO A 96 13.78 -19.73 13.93
C PRO A 96 12.61 -20.65 13.54
N GLU A 97 12.27 -21.62 14.37
CA GLU A 97 11.17 -22.57 14.09
C GLU A 97 9.81 -21.88 13.93
N VAL A 98 9.57 -20.84 14.75
CA VAL A 98 8.35 -20.02 14.67
C VAL A 98 8.34 -19.23 13.37
N ARG A 99 9.48 -18.66 12.98
CA ARG A 99 9.65 -17.91 11.74
C ARG A 99 9.42 -18.78 10.50
N ASP A 100 9.97 -19.99 10.49
CA ASP A 100 9.79 -20.94 9.39
C ASP A 100 8.34 -21.39 9.24
N ARG A 101 7.67 -21.67 10.37
CA ARG A 101 6.23 -21.97 10.38
C ARG A 101 5.41 -20.77 9.89
N ALA A 102 5.77 -19.56 10.30
CA ALA A 102 5.13 -18.33 9.87
C ALA A 102 5.30 -18.10 8.35
N ARG A 103 6.50 -18.31 7.82
CA ARG A 103 6.80 -18.21 6.38
C ARG A 103 5.99 -19.20 5.54
N ARG A 104 5.90 -20.47 5.97
CA ARG A 104 5.03 -21.47 5.31
C ARG A 104 3.55 -21.06 5.35
N SER A 105 3.09 -20.56 6.49
CA SER A 105 1.70 -20.12 6.67
C SER A 105 1.38 -18.89 5.81
N ALA A 106 2.30 -17.93 5.75
CA ALA A 106 2.22 -16.73 4.93
C ALA A 106 2.13 -17.09 3.43
N ALA A 107 3.02 -17.95 2.94
CA ALA A 107 3.01 -18.42 1.55
C ALA A 107 1.72 -19.17 1.20
N ALA A 108 1.20 -20.00 2.12
CA ALA A 108 -0.07 -20.70 1.92
C ALA A 108 -1.26 -19.75 1.83
N LEU A 109 -1.29 -18.73 2.68
CA LEU A 109 -2.31 -17.67 2.63
C LEU A 109 -2.21 -16.87 1.34
N ALA A 110 -1.02 -16.39 0.98
CA ALA A 110 -0.77 -15.60 -0.22
C ALA A 110 -1.16 -16.35 -1.51
N ARG A 111 -0.89 -17.65 -1.59
CA ARG A 111 -1.37 -18.49 -2.70
C ARG A 111 -2.89 -18.53 -2.74
N ARG A 112 -3.55 -18.81 -1.61
CA ARG A 112 -5.02 -18.90 -1.55
C ARG A 112 -5.70 -17.58 -1.94
N VAL A 113 -5.21 -16.46 -1.43
CA VAL A 113 -5.73 -15.12 -1.73
C VAL A 113 -5.44 -14.74 -3.19
N GLY A 114 -4.21 -14.95 -3.67
CA GLY A 114 -3.82 -14.66 -5.05
C GLY A 114 -4.62 -15.42 -6.11
N HIS A 115 -5.05 -16.64 -5.80
CA HIS A 115 -5.86 -17.47 -6.69
C HIS A 115 -7.38 -17.32 -6.48
N SER A 116 -7.83 -16.49 -5.54
CA SER A 116 -9.26 -16.32 -5.24
C SER A 116 -9.97 -15.55 -6.35
N ARG A 117 -10.71 -16.28 -7.20
CA ARG A 117 -11.53 -15.68 -8.26
C ARG A 117 -12.66 -14.83 -7.70
N THR A 118 -13.26 -15.24 -6.58
CA THR A 118 -14.33 -14.47 -5.92
C THR A 118 -13.83 -13.11 -5.47
N LEU A 119 -12.65 -13.05 -4.82
CA LEU A 119 -12.05 -11.80 -4.39
C LEU A 119 -11.68 -10.92 -5.61
N ALA A 120 -11.01 -11.51 -6.60
CA ALA A 120 -10.64 -10.80 -7.82
C ALA A 120 -11.88 -10.24 -8.54
N TRP A 121 -12.99 -10.99 -8.57
CA TRP A 121 -14.23 -10.53 -9.20
C TRP A 121 -14.89 -9.39 -8.41
N SER A 122 -14.88 -9.47 -7.08
CA SER A 122 -15.49 -8.44 -6.21
C SER A 122 -14.81 -7.07 -6.27
N VAL A 123 -13.54 -7.00 -6.69
CA VAL A 123 -12.76 -5.75 -6.74
C VAL A 123 -12.32 -5.38 -8.16
N ARG A 124 -12.74 -6.13 -9.16
CA ARG A 124 -12.37 -5.90 -10.56
C ARG A 124 -12.97 -4.58 -11.05
N GLY A 125 -12.15 -3.78 -11.72
CA GLY A 125 -12.56 -2.47 -12.28
C GLY A 125 -12.56 -1.33 -11.27
N MET A 126 -12.25 -1.58 -9.99
CA MET A 126 -12.06 -0.52 -9.00
C MET A 126 -10.70 0.15 -9.18
N ALA A 127 -10.67 1.48 -9.22
CA ALA A 127 -9.45 2.29 -9.29
C ALA A 127 -8.51 1.88 -10.43
N ALA A 128 -9.06 1.39 -11.54
CA ALA A 128 -8.32 1.28 -12.79
C ALA A 128 -8.02 2.72 -13.22
N GLY A 129 -6.74 3.11 -13.18
CA GLY A 129 -6.34 4.42 -13.68
C GLY A 129 -6.89 4.62 -15.09
N THR A 130 -7.28 5.85 -15.43
CA THR A 130 -7.58 6.20 -16.82
C THR A 130 -6.38 5.79 -17.66
N PRO A 131 -6.54 4.96 -18.72
CA PRO A 131 -5.42 4.55 -19.55
C PRO A 131 -4.73 5.83 -20.05
N SER A 132 -3.44 5.94 -19.81
CA SER A 132 -2.64 7.03 -20.37
C SER A 132 -2.89 7.07 -21.88
N SER A 133 -3.25 8.22 -22.42
CA SER A 133 -3.54 8.41 -23.86
C SER A 133 -2.34 8.14 -24.77
N THR A 134 -1.19 7.77 -24.21
CA THR A 134 0.05 7.41 -24.89
C THR A 134 0.31 5.90 -24.78
N PRO A 135 0.19 5.12 -25.88
CA PRO A 135 0.40 3.67 -25.92
C PRO A 135 1.82 3.19 -25.54
N GLN A 136 2.77 4.12 -25.35
CA GLN A 136 4.19 3.86 -25.16
C GLN A 136 4.72 4.27 -23.78
N ALA A 137 3.90 4.93 -22.95
CA ALA A 137 4.28 5.19 -21.58
C ALA A 137 4.04 3.91 -20.76
N ARG A 138 5.08 3.41 -20.08
CA ARG A 138 4.92 2.41 -19.01
C ARG A 138 3.79 2.92 -18.09
N PRO A 139 2.75 2.10 -17.82
CA PRO A 139 1.62 2.55 -17.04
C PRO A 139 2.12 3.21 -15.76
N ALA A 140 1.77 4.49 -15.55
CA ALA A 140 2.04 5.17 -14.30
C ALA A 140 1.49 4.28 -13.19
N PRO A 141 2.17 4.11 -12.07
CA PRO A 141 1.82 3.01 -11.17
C PRO A 141 0.52 3.22 -10.36
N ALA A 142 -0.17 4.35 -10.60
CA ALA A 142 -1.61 4.56 -10.35
C ALA A 142 -2.55 3.76 -11.28
N ALA A 143 -2.03 3.13 -12.34
CA ALA A 143 -2.77 2.35 -13.34
C ALA A 143 -2.96 0.87 -12.95
N HIS A 144 -2.30 0.41 -11.89
CA HIS A 144 -2.62 -0.89 -11.31
C HIS A 144 -3.99 -0.83 -10.65
N ASP A 145 -4.90 -1.73 -11.03
CA ASP A 145 -6.17 -1.83 -10.35
C ASP A 145 -5.98 -2.48 -8.95
N VAL A 146 -7.06 -2.56 -8.17
CA VAL A 146 -7.00 -3.22 -6.85
C VAL A 146 -6.52 -4.67 -6.95
N VAL A 147 -6.81 -5.37 -8.05
CA VAL A 147 -6.43 -6.77 -8.27
C VAL A 147 -4.93 -6.92 -8.43
N ASP A 148 -4.32 -6.07 -9.24
CA ASP A 148 -2.88 -6.06 -9.47
C ASP A 148 -2.12 -5.79 -8.16
N ARG A 149 -2.59 -4.82 -7.35
CA ARG A 149 -1.96 -4.46 -6.08
C ARG A 149 -1.97 -5.58 -5.05
N PHE A 150 -3.11 -6.26 -4.84
CA PHE A 150 -3.12 -7.36 -3.86
C PHE A 150 -2.33 -8.57 -4.34
N ARG A 151 -2.27 -8.81 -5.66
CA ARG A 151 -1.45 -9.88 -6.24
C ARG A 151 0.03 -9.60 -6.10
N TRP A 152 0.45 -8.34 -6.27
CA TRP A 152 1.80 -7.88 -5.99
C TRP A 152 2.19 -8.20 -4.53
N TRP A 153 1.34 -7.85 -3.55
CA TRP A 153 1.63 -8.21 -2.15
C TRP A 153 1.69 -9.72 -1.93
N CYS A 154 0.83 -10.49 -2.61
CA CYS A 154 0.90 -11.95 -2.52
C CYS A 154 2.22 -12.50 -3.10
N ALA A 155 2.77 -11.90 -4.16
CA ALA A 155 4.06 -12.27 -4.72
C ALA A 155 5.21 -11.91 -3.77
N ALA A 156 5.22 -10.68 -3.24
CA ALA A 156 6.19 -10.22 -2.26
C ALA A 156 6.24 -11.12 -1.00
N VAL A 157 5.08 -11.55 -0.48
CA VAL A 157 5.01 -12.49 0.66
C VAL A 157 5.60 -13.86 0.34
N ARG A 158 5.60 -14.28 -0.93
CA ARG A 158 6.21 -15.54 -1.37
C ARG A 158 7.71 -15.42 -1.63
N GLY A 159 8.28 -14.22 -1.49
CA GLY A 159 9.68 -13.95 -1.83
C GLY A 159 9.94 -14.00 -3.33
N GLU A 160 8.90 -13.84 -4.15
CA GLU A 160 9.07 -13.64 -5.59
C GLU A 160 9.69 -12.26 -5.79
N HIS A 161 10.72 -12.18 -6.63
CA HIS A 161 11.32 -10.90 -6.98
C HIS A 161 10.26 -10.12 -7.76
N VAL A 162 9.89 -8.94 -7.25
CA VAL A 162 8.98 -8.04 -7.93
C VAL A 162 9.79 -6.81 -8.29
N ASP A 163 9.96 -6.58 -9.59
CA ASP A 163 10.99 -5.69 -10.13
C ASP A 163 10.84 -4.23 -9.69
N ASP A 164 9.63 -3.80 -9.28
CA ASP A 164 9.35 -2.46 -8.76
C ASP A 164 8.42 -2.50 -7.54
N PRO A 165 8.70 -1.72 -6.47
CA PRO A 165 7.74 -1.49 -5.39
C PRO A 165 6.51 -0.76 -5.90
N LEU A 166 5.34 -1.10 -5.33
CA LEU A 166 4.13 -0.29 -5.58
C LEU A 166 4.38 1.14 -5.07
N PRO A 167 4.10 2.16 -5.88
CA PRO A 167 4.29 3.56 -5.51
C PRO A 167 3.38 3.94 -4.34
N ALA A 168 3.81 4.93 -3.57
CA ALA A 168 2.88 5.69 -2.76
C ALA A 168 2.12 6.68 -3.66
N LEU A 169 0.82 6.86 -3.41
CA LEU A 169 0.02 7.92 -4.03
C LEU A 169 -0.05 9.12 -3.10
N ALA A 170 0.06 10.31 -3.67
CA ALA A 170 -0.22 11.53 -2.92
C ALA A 170 -1.72 11.58 -2.53
N PRO A 171 -2.09 12.19 -1.39
CA PRO A 171 -3.49 12.31 -0.98
C PRO A 171 -4.40 12.93 -2.05
N ALA A 172 -3.90 13.92 -2.80
CA ALA A 172 -4.65 14.57 -3.88
C ALA A 172 -4.91 13.64 -5.08
N GLU A 173 -3.93 12.81 -5.45
CA GLU A 173 -4.08 11.81 -6.52
C GLU A 173 -5.06 10.71 -6.09
N LEU A 174 -5.00 10.29 -4.83
CA LEU A 174 -5.98 9.35 -4.31
C LEU A 174 -7.38 9.95 -4.28
N ALA A 175 -7.52 11.22 -3.89
CA ALA A 175 -8.82 11.90 -3.87
C ALA A 175 -9.49 11.94 -5.24
N SER A 176 -8.74 12.21 -6.32
CA SER A 176 -9.28 12.19 -7.69
C SER A 176 -9.72 10.79 -8.13
N VAL A 177 -9.03 9.74 -7.69
CA VAL A 177 -9.44 8.34 -7.92
C VAL A 177 -10.73 7.99 -7.17
N LEU A 178 -10.95 8.57 -5.99
CA LEU A 178 -12.13 8.30 -5.16
C LEU A 178 -13.38 9.09 -5.59
N GLU A 179 -13.22 10.16 -6.35
CA GLU A 179 -14.34 10.98 -6.84
C GLU A 179 -15.31 10.13 -7.67
N GLY A 180 -16.60 10.17 -7.34
CA GLY A 180 -17.63 9.38 -8.00
C GLY A 180 -17.64 7.89 -7.64
N MET A 181 -16.77 7.42 -6.74
CA MET A 181 -16.81 6.05 -6.24
C MET A 181 -17.87 5.89 -5.15
N GLU A 182 -18.49 4.70 -5.10
CA GLU A 182 -19.24 4.28 -3.91
C GLU A 182 -18.31 4.18 -2.69
N LEU A 183 -18.79 4.56 -1.50
CA LEU A 183 -18.01 4.54 -0.26
C LEU A 183 -17.38 3.17 0.03
N ALA A 184 -18.06 2.07 -0.30
CA ALA A 184 -17.52 0.72 -0.12
C ALA A 184 -16.30 0.47 -1.03
N ALA A 185 -16.40 0.85 -2.30
CA ALA A 185 -15.32 0.74 -3.27
C ALA A 185 -14.17 1.69 -2.91
N ALA A 186 -14.47 2.92 -2.48
CA ALA A 186 -13.47 3.89 -2.03
C ALA A 186 -12.63 3.34 -0.87
N ARG A 187 -13.28 2.71 0.12
CA ARG A 187 -12.58 2.07 1.24
C ARG A 187 -11.65 0.95 0.79
N LEU A 188 -12.07 0.13 -0.18
CA LEU A 188 -11.23 -0.93 -0.75
C LEU A 188 -10.05 -0.35 -1.52
N THR A 189 -10.28 0.72 -2.29
CA THR A 189 -9.21 1.44 -2.98
C THR A 189 -8.18 1.97 -2.00
N VAL A 190 -8.59 2.71 -0.97
CA VAL A 190 -7.69 3.23 0.08
C VAL A 190 -6.92 2.11 0.77
N ALA A 191 -7.58 1.00 1.09
CA ALA A 191 -6.93 -0.16 1.71
C ALA A 191 -5.96 -0.89 0.77
N SER A 192 -6.08 -0.69 -0.54
CA SER A 192 -5.24 -1.31 -1.56
C SER A 192 -3.99 -0.49 -1.93
N VAL A 193 -3.87 0.76 -1.46
CA VAL A 193 -2.78 1.67 -1.84
C VAL A 193 -1.88 2.02 -0.66
N VAL A 194 -0.65 2.40 -0.97
CA VAL A 194 0.20 3.14 -0.02
C VAL A 194 -0.12 4.62 -0.22
N VAL A 195 -0.54 5.31 0.83
CA VAL A 195 -0.77 6.76 0.80
C VAL A 195 0.46 7.44 1.35
N ASP A 196 1.03 8.36 0.59
CA ASP A 196 2.17 9.15 1.03
C ASP A 196 1.75 10.04 2.21
N ARG A 197 2.59 10.07 3.25
CA ARG A 197 2.38 10.88 4.45
C ARG A 197 3.13 12.20 4.38
N ASP A 198 4.09 12.35 3.47
CA ASP A 198 4.93 13.55 3.38
C ASP A 198 4.67 14.34 2.08
N PRO A 199 3.98 15.49 2.15
CA PRO A 199 3.87 16.37 0.99
C PRO A 199 5.19 17.07 0.61
N ALA A 200 6.25 16.99 1.44
CA ALA A 200 7.53 17.64 1.21
C ALA A 200 8.44 16.86 0.24
N SER A 201 8.29 15.54 0.13
CA SER A 201 9.10 14.72 -0.78
C SER A 201 8.77 14.99 -2.26
N ALA A 202 7.51 15.35 -2.56
CA ALA A 202 7.04 15.65 -3.91
C ALA A 202 7.60 16.98 -4.49
N ARG A 203 8.06 17.93 -3.66
CA ARG A 203 8.63 19.20 -4.13
C ARG A 203 10.12 19.13 -4.46
N ALA A 204 10.84 18.11 -3.99
CA ALA A 204 12.28 17.99 -4.23
C ALA A 204 12.60 17.61 -5.69
N VAL A 205 11.66 17.01 -6.42
CA VAL A 205 11.86 16.58 -7.82
C VAL A 205 11.63 17.70 -8.84
N SER A 206 10.92 18.77 -8.48
CA SER A 206 10.62 19.89 -9.40
C SER A 206 11.54 21.11 -9.25
N ALA A 207 12.59 21.02 -8.43
CA ALA A 207 13.53 22.13 -8.18
C ALA A 207 14.92 21.92 -8.83
N HIS A 208 15.01 21.05 -9.84
CA HIS A 208 16.24 20.83 -10.61
C HIS A 208 15.96 21.02 -12.11
N ASP A 209 15.60 22.24 -12.49
CA ASP A 209 15.66 22.72 -13.87
C ASP A 209 16.32 24.12 -13.86
#